data_AF-X1P0A1-F1
#
_entry.id   AF-X1P0A1-F1
#
_cell.length_a   1.000
_cell.length_b   1.000
_cell.length_c   1.000
_cell.angle_alpha   90.00
_cell.angle_beta   90.00
_cell.angle_gamma   90.00
#
_symmetry.space_group_name_H-M   'P 1'
#
loop_
_entity.id
_entity.type
_entity.pdbx_description
1 polymer ?
#
loop_
_entity_poly.entity_id
_entity_poly.type
_entity_poly.pdbx_seq_one_letter_code
_entity_poly.pdbx_strand_id
1 'polypeptide(L)'
;MIAVLKGSFVFLADLIRQLDFPLEIEFAQLSSYGRGKESAGKIKVVQDVRSDIKGRHVLVVEDIIDTGLTAAFFLDYLGKKKPASLKLCSLTDKP
;
A
#
# COMPACT_ATOMS: atom_id res chain seq x y z
N MET A 1 -6.11 6.92 -3.05
CA MET A 1 -5.84 5.86 -2.05
C MET A 1 -5.34 4.64 -2.81
N ILE A 2 -4.32 3.96 -2.31
CA ILE A 2 -3.75 2.77 -2.95
C ILE A 2 -3.90 1.60 -1.99
N ALA A 3 -4.71 0.60 -2.34
CA ALA A 3 -4.83 -0.63 -1.57
C ALA A 3 -3.82 -1.68 -2.05
N VAL A 4 -3.13 -2.30 -1.11
CA VAL A 4 -2.22 -3.43 -1.40
C VAL A 4 -3.03 -4.73 -1.43
N LEU A 5 -3.07 -5.36 -2.60
CA LEU A 5 -3.78 -6.61 -2.79
C LEU A 5 -3.03 -7.78 -2.13
N LYS A 6 -3.76 -8.79 -1.61
CA LYS A 6 -5.23 -8.93 -1.70
C LYS A 6 -5.96 -8.44 -0.46
N GLY A 7 -5.38 -8.60 0.73
CA GLY A 7 -6.12 -8.56 1.99
C GLY A 7 -6.75 -7.21 2.35
N SER A 8 -6.15 -6.10 1.91
CA SER A 8 -6.65 -4.75 2.26
C SER A 8 -7.96 -4.35 1.57
N PHE A 9 -8.45 -5.09 0.58
CA PHE A 9 -9.55 -4.62 -0.27
C PHE A 9 -10.89 -4.42 0.46
N VAL A 10 -11.22 -5.29 1.43
CA VAL A 10 -12.44 -5.13 2.24
C VAL A 10 -12.31 -3.92 3.14
N PHE A 11 -11.16 -3.77 3.82
CA PHE A 11 -10.90 -2.62 4.67
C PHE A 11 -10.97 -1.31 3.88
N LEU A 12 -10.38 -1.27 2.69
CA LEU A 12 -10.50 -0.12 1.80
C LEU A 12 -11.98 0.15 1.45
N ALA A 13 -12.74 -0.87 1.03
CA ALA A 13 -14.14 -0.71 0.64
C ALA A 13 -15.02 -0.19 1.79
N ASP A 14 -14.74 -0.61 3.02
CA ASP A 14 -15.42 -0.11 4.21
C ASP A 14 -15.01 1.33 4.51
N LEU A 15 -13.71 1.62 4.47
CA LEU A 15 -13.13 2.93 4.75
C LEU A 15 -13.65 3.99 3.78
N ILE A 16 -13.59 3.76 2.46
CA ILE A 16 -14.01 4.74 1.46
C ILE A 16 -15.49 5.11 1.57
N ARG A 17 -16.34 4.19 2.06
CA ARG A 17 -17.78 4.44 2.24
C ARG A 17 -18.09 5.37 3.41
N GLN A 18 -17.12 5.58 4.31
CA GLN A 18 -17.22 6.49 5.44
C GLN A 18 -16.58 7.87 5.15
N LEU A 19 -15.93 8.05 4.00
CA LEU A 19 -15.30 9.30 3.60
C LEU A 19 -16.24 10.10 2.70
N ASP A 20 -16.35 11.41 2.92
CA ASP A 20 -17.33 12.30 2.29
C ASP A 20 -16.71 13.31 1.31
N PHE A 21 -15.52 13.00 0.78
CA PHE A 21 -14.82 13.84 -0.19
C PHE A 21 -14.41 13.07 -1.45
N PRO A 22 -14.22 13.76 -2.60
CA PRO A 22 -13.77 13.12 -3.83
C PRO A 22 -12.42 12.42 -3.65
N LEU A 23 -12.36 11.14 -3.99
CA LEU A 23 -11.16 10.33 -3.91
C LEU A 23 -11.00 9.45 -5.15
N GLU A 24 -9.77 9.02 -5.40
CA GLU A 24 -9.43 8.07 -6.45
C GLU A 24 -8.88 6.81 -5.79
N ILE A 25 -9.22 5.64 -6.35
CA ILE A 25 -8.82 4.33 -5.84
C ILE A 25 -7.92 3.65 -6.86
N GLU A 26 -6.81 3.13 -6.36
CA GLU A 26 -5.82 2.36 -7.11
C GLU A 26 -5.48 1.09 -6.32
N PHE A 27 -5.05 0.06 -7.04
CA PHE A 27 -4.67 -1.23 -6.46
C PHE A 27 -3.27 -1.59 -6.90
N ALA A 28 -2.42 -1.91 -5.93
CA ALA A 28 -1.09 -2.44 -6.17
C ALA A 28 -1.00 -3.88 -5.69
N GLN A 29 -0.13 -4.68 -6.30
CA GLN A 29 0.16 -6.04 -5.83
C GLN A 29 1.65 -6.22 -5.65
N LEU A 30 2.03 -6.68 -4.46
CA LEU A 30 3.41 -6.96 -4.08
C LEU A 30 3.62 -8.47 -3.93
N SER A 31 4.81 -8.95 -4.27
CA SER A 31 5.23 -10.32 -4.03
C SER A 31 6.60 -10.35 -3.35
N SER A 32 6.75 -11.18 -2.31
CA SER A 32 8.06 -11.51 -1.75
C SER A 32 8.73 -12.64 -2.55
N TYR A 33 10.05 -12.55 -2.73
CA TYR A 33 10.85 -13.65 -3.26
C TYR A 33 11.18 -14.65 -2.15
N GLY A 34 10.63 -15.88 -2.23
CA GLY A 34 11.01 -17.00 -1.37
C GLY A 34 9.81 -17.74 -0.76
N ARG A 35 9.80 -19.07 -0.83
CA ARG A 35 8.88 -19.92 -0.05
C ARG A 35 9.44 -20.05 1.37
N GLY A 36 8.90 -19.30 2.33
CA GLY A 36 9.24 -19.45 3.75
C GLY A 36 9.09 -18.15 4.55
N LYS A 37 8.91 -18.28 5.88
CA LYS A 37 8.80 -17.16 6.84
C LYS A 37 10.07 -16.31 6.96
N GLU A 38 11.15 -16.69 6.29
CA GLU A 38 12.42 -15.98 6.21
C GLU A 38 12.76 -15.73 4.73
N SER A 39 12.00 -14.88 4.05
CA SER A 39 12.37 -14.43 2.71
C SER A 39 13.41 -13.32 2.82
N ALA A 40 14.60 -13.57 2.30
CA ALA A 40 15.68 -12.60 2.15
C ALA A 40 15.27 -11.41 1.26
N GLY A 41 14.53 -10.46 1.85
CA GLY A 41 14.55 -9.02 1.58
C GLY A 41 14.16 -8.48 0.20
N LYS A 42 13.92 -9.31 -0.82
CA LYS A 42 13.55 -8.83 -2.15
C LYS A 42 12.04 -8.86 -2.35
N ILE A 43 11.44 -7.67 -2.31
CA ILE A 43 10.04 -7.43 -2.65
C ILE A 43 9.96 -6.93 -4.08
N LYS A 44 8.94 -7.38 -4.82
CA LYS A 44 8.67 -6.95 -6.19
C LYS A 44 7.26 -6.42 -6.31
N VAL A 45 7.12 -5.36 -7.10
CA VAL A 45 5.82 -4.86 -7.58
C VAL A 45 5.38 -5.73 -8.76
N VAL A 46 4.31 -6.50 -8.56
CA VAL A 46 3.66 -7.35 -9.58
C VAL A 46 2.66 -6.54 -10.38
N GLN A 47 1.89 -5.70 -9.69
CA GLN A 47 0.97 -4.74 -10.27
C GLN A 47 1.29 -3.36 -9.69
N ASP A 48 1.72 -2.45 -10.56
CA ASP A 48 1.99 -1.06 -10.20
C ASP A 48 0.72 -0.20 -10.33
N VAL A 49 0.76 0.94 -9.66
CA VAL A 49 -0.22 2.02 -9.74
C VAL A 49 -0.09 2.69 -11.11
N ARG A 50 -1.21 2.85 -11.82
CA ARG A 50 -1.22 3.39 -13.19
C ARG A 50 -1.36 4.91 -13.21
N SER A 51 -2.09 5.46 -12.25
CA SER A 51 -2.31 6.89 -12.12
C SER A 51 -1.02 7.64 -11.79
N ASP A 52 -0.90 8.86 -12.34
CA ASP A 52 0.13 9.79 -11.92
C ASP A 52 -0.19 10.29 -10.50
N ILE A 53 0.73 10.01 -9.58
CA ILE A 53 0.62 10.39 -8.17
C ILE A 53 1.51 11.58 -7.81
N LYS A 54 2.24 12.16 -8.77
CA LYS A 54 3.11 13.31 -8.53
C LYS A 54 2.30 14.50 -8.01
N GLY A 55 2.76 15.09 -6.90
CA GLY A 55 2.09 16.23 -6.27
C GLY A 55 0.71 15.91 -5.67
N ARG A 56 0.32 14.64 -5.55
CA ARG A 56 -0.96 14.23 -4.95
C ARG A 56 -0.79 13.73 -3.52
N HIS A 57 -1.86 13.80 -2.73
CA HIS A 57 -1.92 13.18 -1.41
C HIS A 57 -2.25 11.70 -1.54
N VAL A 58 -1.36 10.85 -1.05
CA VAL A 58 -1.46 9.40 -1.19
C VAL A 58 -1.56 8.75 0.19
N LEU A 59 -2.62 7.96 0.37
CA LEU A 59 -2.81 7.06 1.50
C LEU A 59 -2.70 5.62 0.99
N VAL A 60 -1.70 4.89 1.47
CA VAL A 60 -1.53 3.46 1.27
C VAL A 60 -2.35 2.72 2.31
N VAL A 61 -3.13 1.73 1.89
CA VAL A 61 -4.02 0.94 2.73
C VAL A 61 -3.56 -0.52 2.74
N GLU A 62 -3.33 -1.06 3.94
CA GLU A 62 -2.90 -2.44 4.22
C GLU A 62 -3.87 -3.12 5.20
N ASP A 63 -3.93 -4.45 5.18
CA ASP A 63 -4.69 -5.22 6.18
C ASP A 63 -3.91 -5.41 7.48
N ILE A 64 -2.61 -5.72 7.40
CA ILE A 64 -1.76 -5.95 8.57
C ILE A 64 -0.34 -5.44 8.36
N ILE A 65 0.21 -4.82 9.41
CA ILE A 65 1.64 -4.58 9.55
C ILE A 65 2.20 -5.56 10.56
N ASP A 66 3.13 -6.41 10.11
CA ASP A 66 3.92 -7.30 10.97
C ASP A 66 5.33 -6.70 11.12
N THR A 67 6.30 -7.14 10.31
CA THR A 67 7.67 -6.57 10.37
C THR A 67 7.82 -5.17 9.75
N GLY A 68 6.81 -4.66 9.05
CA GLY A 68 6.87 -3.38 8.32
C GLY A 68 7.74 -3.37 7.05
N LEU A 69 8.52 -4.42 6.76
CA LEU A 69 9.45 -4.43 5.62
C LEU A 69 8.77 -4.22 4.26
N THR A 70 7.63 -4.86 4.04
CA THR A 70 6.85 -4.72 2.81
C THR A 70 6.29 -3.31 2.64
N ALA A 71 5.71 -2.75 3.70
CA ALA A 71 5.16 -1.41 3.68
C ALA A 71 6.27 -0.36 3.48
N ALA A 72 7.40 -0.48 4.19
CA ALA A 72 8.55 0.42 4.04
C ALA A 72 9.08 0.43 2.60
N PHE A 73 9.31 -0.76 2.02
CA PHE A 73 9.70 -0.88 0.61
C PHE A 73 8.71 -0.18 -0.33
N PHE A 74 7.41 -0.40 -0.12
CA PHE A 74 6.40 0.16 -1.01
C PHE A 74 6.25 1.67 -0.87
N LEU A 75 6.38 2.20 0.35
CA LEU A 75 6.43 3.65 0.59
C LEU A 75 7.65 4.28 -0.09
N ASP A 76 8.84 3.67 0.01
CA ASP A 76 10.03 4.13 -0.70
C ASP A 76 9.86 4.08 -2.23
N TYR A 77 9.21 3.02 -2.73
CA TYR A 77 8.91 2.86 -4.14
C TYR A 77 7.97 3.98 -4.65
N LEU A 78 6.88 4.25 -3.93
CA LEU A 78 5.93 5.32 -4.28
C LEU A 78 6.51 6.71 -4.06
N GLY A 79 7.37 6.90 -3.06
CA GLY A 79 8.05 8.17 -2.77
C GLY A 79 8.87 8.70 -3.95
N LYS A 80 9.48 7.79 -4.74
CA LYS A 80 10.20 8.14 -5.97
C LYS A 80 9.32 8.79 -7.03
N LYS A 81 8.01 8.56 -7.00
CA LYS A 81 7.02 9.20 -7.88
C LYS A 81 6.65 10.62 -7.41
N LYS A 82 7.23 11.10 -6.30
CA LYS A 82 7.12 12.48 -5.76
C LYS A 82 5.68 12.92 -5.44
N PRO A 83 4.92 12.17 -4.62
CA PRO A 83 3.63 12.64 -4.10
C PRO A 83 3.81 13.87 -3.21
N ALA A 84 2.75 14.67 -3.04
CA ALA A 84 2.75 15.80 -2.10
C ALA A 84 2.77 15.33 -0.64
N SER A 85 2.11 14.21 -0.35
CA SER A 85 2.27 13.50 0.92
C SER A 85 2.06 12.01 0.71
N LEU A 86 2.74 11.20 1.53
CA LEU A 86 2.59 9.75 1.52
C LEU A 86 2.38 9.27 2.96
N LYS A 87 1.25 8.60 3.21
CA LYS A 87 0.90 8.05 4.53
C LYS A 87 0.49 6.58 4.40
N LEU A 88 0.62 5.85 5.50
CA LEU A 88 0.19 4.46 5.64
C LEU A 88 -1.00 4.38 6.60
N CYS A 89 -1.98 3.54 6.27
CA CYS A 89 -3.08 3.16 7.13
C CYS A 89 -3.22 1.64 7.06
N SER A 90 -3.16 0.98 8.21
CA SER A 90 -3.41 -0.46 8.30
C SER A 90 -4.64 -0.73 9.17
N LEU A 91 -5.35 -1.82 8.87
CA LEU A 91 -6.43 -2.28 9.73
C LEU A 91 -5.90 -2.83 11.05
N THR A 92 -4.78 -3.56 11.00
CA THR A 92 -4.12 -4.14 12.17
C THR A 92 -2.63 -3.83 12.20
N ASP A 93 -2.10 -3.73 13.41
CA ASP A 93 -0.69 -3.51 13.69
C ASP A 93 -0.22 -4.54 14.71
N LYS A 94 0.84 -5.26 14.40
CA LYS A 94 1.48 -6.24 15.27
C LYS A 94 2.88 -5.73 15.63
N PRO A 95 2.98 -4.95 16.72
CA PRO A 95 4.26 -4.41 17.18
C PRO A 95 5.23 -5.49 17.64
#